data_AF-A0A536USS5-F1
#
_entry.id   AF-A0A536USS5-F1
#
_cell.length_a   1.000
_cell.length_b   1.000
_cell.length_c   1.000
_cell.angle_alpha   90.00
_cell.angle_beta   90.00
_cell.angle_gamma   90.00
#
_symmetry.space_group_name_H-M   'P 1'
#
loop_
_entity.id
_entity.type
_entity.pdbx_description
1 polymer ?
#
loop_
_entity_poly.entity_id
_entity_poly.type
_entity_poly.pdbx_seq_one_letter_code
_entity_poly.pdbx_strand_id
1 'polypeptide(L)'
;MNLIAILVALGLEQWRAFQWRNGVQRLFGRYARFLERRFNAGTEQQGALTALLAMGPPVAIAAAGYWALDALHPVLGLVWNVAILYLLVGFRHFSHAFTAIGDALRAGDAIGARKRLMAWRGADASAATAEEIPKLAIEQGIEDSYRHVFGTLFWFLVLPGPGGAVLYRLTVL
;
A
#
# COMPACT_ATOMS: atom_id res chain seq x y z
N MET A 1 -3.17 21.43 7.06
CA MET A 1 -2.75 21.01 5.70
C MET A 1 -3.02 19.53 5.41
N ASN A 2 -2.99 18.65 6.42
CA ASN A 2 -3.18 17.19 6.25
C ASN A 2 -4.49 16.80 5.56
N LEU A 3 -5.63 17.38 5.94
CA LEU A 3 -6.92 17.05 5.32
C LEU A 3 -6.97 17.42 3.82
N ILE A 4 -6.38 18.56 3.45
CA ILE A 4 -6.26 18.96 2.04
C ILE A 4 -5.36 17.98 1.28
N ALA A 5 -4.23 17.57 1.87
CA ALA A 5 -3.35 16.59 1.26
C ALA A 5 -4.05 15.25 1.00
N ILE A 6 -4.86 14.79 1.97
CA ILE A 6 -5.65 13.56 1.84
C ILE A 6 -6.69 13.69 0.72
N LEU A 7 -7.48 14.77 0.70
CA LEU A 7 -8.50 14.98 -0.32
C LEU A 7 -7.89 15.07 -1.73
N VAL A 8 -6.79 15.79 -1.88
CA VAL A 8 -6.09 15.92 -3.17
C VAL A 8 -5.49 14.58 -3.59
N ALA A 9 -4.85 13.84 -2.68
CA ALA A 9 -4.29 12.52 -2.99
C ALA A 9 -5.36 11.52 -3.42
N LEU A 10 -6.49 11.46 -2.71
CA LEU A 10 -7.63 10.60 -3.06
C LEU A 10 -8.27 11.02 -4.40
N GLY A 11 -8.42 12.33 -4.64
CA GLY A 11 -8.93 12.85 -5.91
C GLY A 11 -8.02 12.52 -7.10
N LEU A 12 -6.71 12.67 -6.95
CA LEU A 12 -5.72 12.28 -7.96
C LEU A 12 -5.76 10.78 -8.24
N GLU A 13 -5.97 9.96 -7.22
CA GLU A 13 -6.04 8.51 -7.36
C GLU A 13 -7.28 8.06 -8.16
N GLN A 14 -8.40 8.77 -8.02
CA GLN A 14 -9.57 8.53 -8.87
C GLN A 14 -9.27 8.81 -10.35
N TRP A 15 -8.45 9.81 -10.65
CA TRP A 15 -8.16 10.21 -12.04
C TRP A 15 -7.17 9.28 -12.76
N ARG A 16 -6.12 8.78 -12.08
CA ARG A 16 -5.11 7.91 -12.72
C ARG A 16 -4.49 6.94 -11.71
N ALA A 17 -4.71 5.63 -11.88
CA ALA A 17 -3.91 4.62 -11.18
C ALA A 17 -2.53 4.53 -11.84
N PHE A 18 -1.48 5.01 -11.17
CA PHE A 18 -0.12 4.89 -11.66
C PHE A 18 0.42 3.47 -11.52
N GLN A 19 0.94 2.90 -12.61
CA GLN A 19 1.41 1.52 -12.68
C GLN A 19 2.81 1.27 -12.08
N TRP A 20 3.52 2.32 -11.63
CA TRP A 20 4.92 2.23 -11.16
C TRP A 20 5.06 1.71 -9.72
N ARG A 21 3.96 1.57 -8.99
CA ARG A 21 3.95 1.14 -7.59
C ARG A 21 4.51 -0.27 -7.40
N ASN A 22 4.24 -1.17 -8.33
CA ASN A 22 4.84 -2.52 -8.34
C ASN A 22 6.37 -2.44 -8.47
N GLY A 23 6.90 -1.39 -9.13
CA GLY A 23 8.33 -1.10 -9.21
C GLY A 23 8.92 -0.74 -7.84
N VAL A 24 8.28 0.20 -7.13
CA VAL A 24 8.74 0.66 -5.81
C VAL A 24 8.71 -0.47 -4.78
N GLN A 25 7.64 -1.26 -4.75
CA GLN A 25 7.53 -2.41 -3.86
C GLN A 25 8.60 -3.46 -4.15
N ARG A 26 8.85 -3.77 -5.43
CA ARG A 26 9.93 -4.69 -5.83
C ARG A 26 11.32 -4.15 -5.47
N LEU A 27 11.54 -2.85 -5.61
CA LEU A 27 12.81 -2.22 -5.25
C LEU A 27 13.04 -2.32 -3.75
N PHE A 28 12.03 -2.00 -2.94
CA PHE A 28 12.09 -2.17 -1.49
C PHE A 28 12.32 -3.63 -1.09
N GLY A 29 11.60 -4.58 -1.68
CA GLY A 29 11.80 -6.01 -1.41
C GLY A 29 13.21 -6.50 -1.78
N ARG A 30 13.82 -5.97 -2.86
CA ARG A 30 15.24 -6.27 -3.18
C ARG A 30 16.19 -5.68 -2.15
N TYR A 31 15.93 -4.45 -1.71
CA TYR A 31 16.71 -3.77 -0.69
C TYR A 31 16.64 -4.51 0.66
N ALA A 32 15.44 -4.86 1.12
CA ALA A 32 15.23 -5.62 2.34
C ALA A 32 15.96 -6.99 2.29
N ARG A 33 15.82 -7.75 1.20
CA ARG A 33 16.55 -9.02 1.02
C ARG A 33 18.08 -8.85 0.92
N PHE A 34 18.56 -7.71 0.45
CA PHE A 34 20.00 -7.41 0.46
C PHE A 34 20.50 -7.19 1.88
N LEU A 35 19.76 -6.42 2.68
CA LEU A 35 20.06 -6.20 4.11
C LEU A 35 19.99 -7.50 4.89
N GLU A 36 18.93 -8.29 4.69
CA GLU A 36 18.76 -9.60 5.32
C GLU A 36 19.96 -10.51 5.05
N ARG A 37 20.39 -10.66 3.79
CA ARG A 37 21.56 -11.48 3.45
C ARG A 37 22.87 -10.99 4.05
N ARG A 38 22.99 -9.69 4.36
CA ARG A 38 24.22 -9.10 4.89
C ARG A 38 24.31 -9.12 6.41
N PHE A 39 23.16 -9.01 7.08
CA PHE A 39 23.07 -8.77 8.53
C PHE A 39 22.31 -9.86 9.30
N ASN A 40 21.61 -10.79 8.64
CA ASN A 40 20.95 -11.89 9.31
C ASN A 40 21.97 -12.97 9.71
N ALA A 41 22.44 -12.95 10.95
CA ALA A 41 23.28 -14.00 11.53
C ALA A 41 22.51 -14.90 12.53
N GLY A 42 21.19 -14.94 12.43
CA GLY A 42 20.34 -15.90 13.16
C GLY A 42 19.97 -15.51 14.60
N THR A 43 20.26 -14.28 15.03
CA THR A 43 19.88 -13.77 16.36
C THR A 43 18.75 -12.73 16.27
N GLU A 44 17.89 -12.69 17.29
CA GLU A 44 16.76 -11.74 17.34
C GLU A 44 17.22 -10.27 17.26
N GLN A 45 18.33 -9.93 17.92
CA GLN A 45 18.90 -8.58 17.93
C GLN A 45 19.33 -8.11 16.53
N GLN A 46 19.92 -9.01 15.74
CA GLN A 46 20.32 -8.71 14.37
C GLN A 46 19.10 -8.60 13.44
N GLY A 47 18.05 -9.38 13.69
CA GLY A 47 16.76 -9.22 13.01
C GLY A 47 16.15 -7.83 13.24
N ALA A 48 16.11 -7.38 14.49
CA ALA A 48 15.63 -6.05 14.85
C ALA A 48 16.47 -4.92 14.20
N LEU A 49 17.80 -5.04 14.23
CA LEU A 49 18.70 -4.07 13.61
C LEU A 49 18.52 -4.02 12.09
N THR A 50 18.36 -5.18 11.45
CA THR A 50 18.12 -5.28 10.00
C THR A 50 16.80 -4.63 9.62
N ALA A 51 15.73 -4.86 10.40
CA ALA A 51 14.44 -4.21 10.19
C ALA A 51 14.53 -2.68 10.34
N LEU A 52 15.23 -2.20 11.37
CA LEU A 52 15.47 -0.77 11.59
C LEU A 52 16.25 -0.15 10.42
N LEU A 53 17.30 -0.82 9.94
CA LEU A 53 18.08 -0.39 8.77
C LEU A 53 17.26 -0.42 7.47
N ALA A 54 16.31 -1.34 7.34
CA ALA A 54 15.45 -1.41 6.17
C ALA A 54 14.40 -0.29 6.15
N MET A 55 13.81 0.03 7.29
CA MET A 55 12.72 1.00 7.40
C MET A 55 13.20 2.44 7.66
N GLY A 56 14.30 2.58 8.39
CA GLY A 56 14.84 3.86 8.85
C GLY A 56 15.17 4.83 7.72
N PRO A 57 15.97 4.46 6.71
CA PRO A 57 16.35 5.37 5.64
C PRO A 57 15.15 5.87 4.80
N PRO A 58 14.22 5.02 4.33
CA PRO A 58 13.04 5.52 3.62
C PRO A 58 12.16 6.45 4.46
N VAL A 59 11.96 6.14 5.74
CA VAL A 59 11.16 6.98 6.66
C VAL A 59 11.86 8.31 6.90
N ALA A 60 13.17 8.30 7.12
CA ALA A 60 13.98 9.49 7.32
C ALA A 60 13.98 10.39 6.06
N ILE A 61 14.12 9.81 4.86
CA ILE A 61 14.05 10.56 3.60
C ILE A 61 12.68 11.24 3.44
N ALA A 62 11.59 10.51 3.71
CA ALA A 62 10.24 11.05 3.58
C ALA A 62 10.00 12.20 4.58
N ALA A 63 10.40 12.03 5.84
CA ALA A 63 10.26 13.04 6.88
C ALA A 63 11.18 14.25 6.62
N ALA A 64 12.46 14.03 6.31
CA ALA A 64 13.40 15.11 6.02
C ALA A 64 12.98 15.92 4.79
N GLY A 65 12.49 15.26 3.74
CA GLY A 65 11.93 15.92 2.57
C GLY A 65 10.75 16.82 2.92
N TYR A 66 9.86 16.38 3.81
CA TYR A 66 8.76 17.21 4.31
C TYR A 66 9.26 18.45 5.04
N TRP A 67 10.11 18.28 6.06
CA TRP A 67 10.60 19.39 6.87
C TRP A 67 11.43 20.39 6.06
N ALA A 68 12.26 19.92 5.12
CA ALA A 68 13.05 20.78 4.26
C ALA A 68 12.17 21.61 3.31
N LEU A 69 11.14 21.00 2.72
CA LEU A 69 10.22 21.69 1.79
C LEU A 69 9.26 22.62 2.53
N ASP A 70 8.78 22.23 3.71
CA ASP A 70 7.90 23.05 4.54
C ASP A 70 8.62 24.31 5.05
N ALA A 71 9.90 24.18 5.42
CA ALA A 71 10.75 25.30 5.81
C ALA A 71 10.98 26.31 4.68
N LEU A 72 10.98 25.87 3.42
CA LEU A 72 11.08 26.75 2.25
C LEU A 72 9.75 27.43 1.95
N HIS A 73 8.66 26.66 1.90
CA HIS A 73 7.32 27.17 1.65
C HIS A 73 6.26 26.14 2.08
N PRO A 74 5.21 26.52 2.85
CA PRO A 74 4.19 25.57 3.32
C PRO A 74 3.49 24.77 2.21
N VAL A 75 3.31 25.38 1.03
CA VAL A 75 2.73 24.70 -0.14
C VAL A 75 3.63 23.57 -0.67
N LEU A 76 4.95 23.71 -0.59
CA LEU A 76 5.87 22.64 -1.01
C LEU A 76 5.78 21.44 -0.05
N GLY A 77 5.66 21.69 1.26
CA GLY A 77 5.36 20.65 2.26
C GLY A 77 4.04 19.94 1.96
N LEU A 78 2.99 20.68 1.57
CA LEU A 78 1.72 20.10 1.13
C LEU A 78 1.88 19.21 -0.12
N VAL A 79 2.57 19.69 -1.15
CA VAL A 79 2.81 18.94 -2.39
C VAL A 79 3.58 17.65 -2.10
N TRP A 80 4.56 17.69 -1.20
CA TRP A 80 5.30 16.49 -0.78
C TRP A 80 4.41 15.48 -0.06
N ASN A 81 3.55 15.92 0.85
CA ASN A 81 2.58 15.05 1.51
C ASN A 81 1.62 14.41 0.52
N VAL A 82 1.09 15.19 -0.43
CA VAL A 82 0.25 14.66 -1.52
C VAL A 82 1.00 13.63 -2.33
N ALA A 83 2.25 13.90 -2.71
CA ALA A 83 3.07 12.98 -3.50
C ALA A 83 3.33 11.66 -2.77
N ILE A 84 3.69 11.70 -1.48
CA ILE A 84 3.90 10.48 -0.68
C ILE A 84 2.59 9.72 -0.49
N LEU A 85 1.50 10.39 -0.09
CA LEU A 85 0.20 9.72 0.06
C LEU A 85 -0.26 9.11 -1.25
N TYR A 86 -0.11 9.82 -2.36
CA TYR A 86 -0.44 9.31 -3.69
C TYR A 86 0.40 8.09 -4.10
N LEU A 87 1.67 8.03 -3.69
CA LEU A 87 2.52 6.85 -3.91
C LEU A 87 2.06 5.65 -3.08
N LEU A 88 1.61 5.89 -1.85
CA LEU A 88 1.36 4.87 -0.85
C LEU A 88 -0.08 4.33 -0.86
N VAL A 89 -1.07 5.18 -1.08
CA VAL A 89 -2.49 4.82 -1.14
C VAL A 89 -2.80 4.08 -2.44
N GLY A 90 -3.62 3.01 -2.36
CA GLY A 90 -3.86 2.07 -3.46
C GLY A 90 -5.31 1.66 -3.65
N PHE A 91 -6.23 2.58 -3.41
CA PHE A 91 -7.66 2.47 -3.60
C PHE A 91 -8.08 1.84 -4.94
N ARG A 92 -7.44 2.21 -6.05
CA ARG A 92 -7.92 1.82 -7.38
C ARG A 92 -7.56 0.38 -7.80
N HIS A 93 -6.53 -0.22 -7.21
CA HIS A 93 -6.10 -1.58 -7.58
C HIS A 93 -7.13 -2.64 -7.16
N PHE A 94 -7.63 -2.56 -5.93
CA PHE A 94 -8.59 -3.54 -5.41
C PHE A 94 -10.02 -3.28 -5.92
N SER A 95 -10.40 -2.01 -6.12
CA SER A 95 -11.75 -1.66 -6.59
C SER A 95 -12.06 -2.27 -7.97
N HIS A 96 -11.10 -2.24 -8.90
CA HIS A 96 -11.28 -2.86 -10.22
C HIS A 96 -11.40 -4.38 -10.15
N ALA A 97 -10.59 -5.03 -9.30
CA ALA A 97 -10.68 -6.48 -9.11
C ALA A 97 -12.04 -6.88 -8.53
N PHE A 98 -12.51 -6.15 -7.51
CA PHE A 98 -13.80 -6.37 -6.88
C PHE A 98 -14.96 -6.19 -7.86
N THR A 99 -14.98 -5.09 -8.63
CA THR A 99 -16.01 -4.85 -9.65
C THR A 99 -15.99 -5.92 -10.73
N ALA A 100 -14.82 -6.31 -11.24
CA ALA A 100 -14.70 -7.33 -12.28
C ALA A 100 -15.17 -8.72 -11.84
N ILE A 101 -15.02 -9.05 -10.55
CA ILE A 101 -15.58 -10.29 -9.96
C ILE A 101 -17.10 -10.19 -9.88
N GLY A 102 -17.62 -9.06 -9.39
CA GLY A 102 -19.06 -8.80 -9.31
C GLY A 102 -19.76 -8.86 -10.67
N ASP A 103 -19.14 -8.28 -11.71
CA ASP A 103 -19.67 -8.30 -13.07
C ASP A 103 -19.67 -9.72 -13.67
N ALA A 104 -18.63 -10.51 -13.41
CA ALA A 104 -18.57 -11.91 -13.83
C ALA A 104 -19.67 -12.75 -13.15
N LEU A 105 -19.91 -12.54 -11.86
CA LEU A 105 -20.99 -13.22 -11.13
C LEU A 105 -22.38 -12.82 -11.64
N ARG A 106 -22.60 -11.54 -11.94
CA ARG A 106 -23.86 -11.05 -12.54
C ARG A 106 -24.12 -11.64 -13.92
N ALA A 107 -23.06 -11.95 -14.68
CA ALA A 107 -23.14 -12.62 -15.97
C ALA A 107 -23.30 -14.15 -15.87
N GLY A 108 -23.35 -14.73 -14.66
CA GLY A 108 -23.40 -16.17 -14.44
C GLY A 108 -22.06 -16.89 -14.67
N ASP A 109 -20.97 -16.16 -14.90
CA ASP A 109 -19.63 -16.71 -15.15
C ASP A 109 -18.87 -16.96 -13.83
N ALA A 110 -19.27 -18.02 -13.12
CA ALA A 110 -18.60 -18.41 -11.87
C ALA A 110 -17.13 -18.82 -12.07
N ILE A 111 -16.78 -19.38 -13.23
CA ILE A 111 -15.41 -19.81 -13.55
C ILE A 111 -14.50 -18.58 -13.73
N GLY A 112 -14.94 -17.59 -14.50
CA GLY A 112 -14.21 -16.34 -14.70
C GLY A 112 -14.14 -15.49 -13.45
N ALA A 113 -15.18 -15.49 -12.60
CA ALA A 113 -15.15 -14.84 -11.29
C ALA A 113 -14.07 -15.50 -10.39
N ARG A 114 -14.01 -16.83 -10.35
CA ARG A 114 -13.02 -17.59 -9.59
C ARG A 114 -11.59 -17.30 -10.05
N LYS A 115 -11.35 -17.30 -11.37
CA LYS A 115 -10.03 -16.99 -11.93
C LYS A 115 -9.54 -15.59 -11.54
N ARG A 116 -10.44 -14.60 -11.57
CA ARG A 116 -10.13 -13.21 -11.14
C ARG A 116 -9.87 -13.12 -9.64
N LEU A 117 -10.66 -13.83 -8.83
CA LEU A 117 -10.46 -13.89 -7.38
C LEU A 117 -9.09 -14.50 -7.03
N MET A 118 -8.72 -15.63 -7.65
CA MET A 118 -7.39 -16.24 -7.43
C MET A 118 -6.26 -15.31 -7.86
N ALA A 119 -6.39 -14.65 -9.01
CA ALA A 119 -5.39 -13.70 -9.49
C ALA A 119 -5.23 -12.50 -8.55
N TRP A 120 -6.31 -12.06 -7.89
CA TRP A 120 -6.28 -10.95 -6.95
C TRP A 120 -5.75 -11.37 -5.56
N ARG A 121 -6.24 -12.47 -4.97
CA ARG A 121 -5.76 -12.95 -3.67
C ARG A 121 -4.34 -13.49 -3.70
N GLY A 122 -3.87 -13.98 -4.86
CA GLY A 122 -2.60 -14.69 -4.96
C GLY A 122 -2.57 -16.03 -4.20
N ALA A 123 -3.73 -16.53 -3.77
CA ALA A 123 -3.91 -17.77 -3.05
C ALA A 123 -4.86 -18.70 -3.81
N ASP A 124 -4.70 -20.01 -3.61
CA ASP A 124 -5.55 -21.00 -4.27
C ASP A 124 -6.99 -20.90 -3.75
N ALA A 125 -7.91 -20.68 -4.68
CA ALA A 125 -9.36 -20.68 -4.44
C ALA A 125 -10.08 -21.51 -5.51
N SER A 126 -9.39 -22.49 -6.09
CA SER A 126 -9.89 -23.37 -7.15
C SER A 126 -11.14 -24.15 -6.75
N ALA A 127 -11.26 -24.48 -5.45
CA ALA A 127 -12.39 -25.18 -4.85
C ALA A 127 -13.59 -24.28 -4.49
N ALA A 128 -13.47 -22.94 -4.60
CA ALA A 128 -14.51 -22.03 -4.15
C ALA A 128 -15.80 -22.13 -5.00
N THR A 129 -16.90 -22.41 -4.34
CA THR A 129 -18.25 -22.44 -4.93
C THR A 129 -18.73 -21.04 -5.32
N ALA A 130 -19.75 -20.95 -6.17
CA ALA A 130 -20.31 -19.67 -6.61
C ALA A 130 -20.81 -18.79 -5.44
N GLU A 131 -21.24 -19.41 -4.33
CA GLU A 131 -21.69 -18.72 -3.11
C GLU A 131 -20.53 -18.25 -2.22
N GLU A 132 -19.37 -18.90 -2.32
CA GLU A 132 -18.17 -18.54 -1.56
C GLU A 132 -17.37 -17.40 -2.22
N ILE A 133 -17.41 -17.31 -3.57
CA ILE A 133 -16.69 -16.27 -4.31
C ILE A 133 -17.01 -14.85 -3.80
N PRO A 134 -18.29 -14.43 -3.61
CA PRO A 134 -18.59 -13.11 -3.06
C PRO A 134 -18.03 -12.89 -1.65
N LYS A 135 -18.10 -13.91 -0.79
CA LYS A 135 -17.61 -13.82 0.60
C LYS A 135 -16.09 -13.58 0.61
N LEU A 136 -15.36 -14.38 -0.17
CA LEU A 136 -13.91 -14.24 -0.31
C LEU A 136 -13.50 -12.91 -0.96
N ALA A 137 -14.29 -12.41 -1.92
CA ALA A 137 -14.05 -11.10 -2.52
C ALA A 137 -14.25 -9.96 -1.53
N ILE A 138 -15.28 -10.04 -0.65
CA ILE A 138 -15.51 -9.05 0.42
C ILE A 138 -14.39 -9.10 1.45
N GLU A 139 -13.99 -10.29 1.89
CA GLU A 139 -12.87 -10.48 2.81
C GLU A 139 -11.58 -9.84 2.28
N GLN A 140 -11.22 -10.17 1.03
CA GLN A 140 -10.05 -9.58 0.37
C GLN A 140 -10.20 -8.06 0.21
N GLY A 141 -11.39 -7.57 -0.12
CA GLY A 141 -11.66 -6.14 -0.27
C GLY A 141 -11.49 -5.37 1.02
N ILE A 142 -11.94 -5.93 2.14
CA ILE A 142 -11.76 -5.35 3.49
C ILE A 142 -10.28 -5.34 3.85
N GLU A 143 -9.57 -6.45 3.65
CA GLU A 143 -8.14 -6.54 3.92
C GLU A 143 -7.33 -5.52 3.12
N ASP A 144 -7.56 -5.44 1.81
CA ASP A 144 -6.87 -4.51 0.94
C ASP A 144 -7.21 -3.06 1.30
N SER A 145 -8.47 -2.75 1.59
CA SER A 145 -8.89 -1.41 2.01
C SER A 145 -8.20 -1.00 3.32
N TYR A 146 -8.15 -1.92 4.29
CA TYR A 146 -7.48 -1.68 5.56
C TYR A 146 -5.98 -1.44 5.38
N ARG A 147 -5.29 -2.33 4.67
CA ARG A 147 -3.83 -2.28 4.45
C ARG A 147 -3.37 -1.14 3.56
N HIS A 148 -4.17 -0.76 2.57
CA HIS A 148 -3.76 0.21 1.55
C HIS A 148 -4.28 1.61 1.76
N VAL A 149 -5.40 1.78 2.47
CA VAL A 149 -6.08 3.07 2.60
C VAL A 149 -6.15 3.46 4.06
N PHE A 150 -6.92 2.71 4.86
CA PHE A 150 -7.22 3.13 6.24
C PHE A 150 -5.99 3.16 7.13
N GLY A 151 -5.17 2.10 7.13
CA GLY A 151 -3.94 2.07 7.92
C GLY A 151 -2.93 3.13 7.47
N THR A 152 -2.83 3.38 6.16
CA THR A 152 -1.91 4.39 5.61
C THR A 152 -2.32 5.80 6.05
N LEU A 153 -3.62 6.12 5.94
CA LEU A 153 -4.16 7.41 6.37
C LEU A 153 -4.10 7.58 7.89
N PHE A 154 -4.37 6.53 8.65
CA PHE A 154 -4.27 6.54 10.10
C PHE A 154 -2.86 6.90 10.56
N TRP A 155 -1.84 6.21 10.05
CA TRP A 155 -0.45 6.48 10.43
C TRP A 155 0.09 7.82 9.89
N PHE A 156 -0.44 8.32 8.77
CA PHE A 156 -0.19 9.69 8.31
C PHE A 156 -0.73 10.76 9.27
N LEU A 157 -1.86 10.48 9.91
CA LEU A 157 -2.50 11.43 10.82
C LEU A 157 -1.88 11.37 12.23
N VAL A 158 -1.54 10.17 12.71
CA VAL A 158 -1.02 9.93 14.06
C VAL A 158 0.43 10.40 14.20
N LEU A 159 1.27 10.15 13.20
CA LEU A 159 2.67 10.59 13.22
C LEU A 159 2.83 11.87 12.40
N PRO A 160 3.75 12.77 12.80
CA PRO A 160 3.94 14.03 12.09
C PRO A 160 4.51 13.80 10.68
N GLY A 161 3.79 14.32 9.69
CA GLY A 161 4.21 14.30 8.29
C GLY A 161 4.09 12.93 7.61
N PRO A 162 4.76 12.73 6.47
CA PRO A 162 4.58 11.53 5.64
C PRO A 162 5.30 10.29 6.19
N GLY A 163 6.15 10.46 7.21
CA GLY A 163 6.97 9.39 7.77
C GLY A 163 6.15 8.23 8.32
N GLY A 164 5.02 8.50 8.98
CA GLY A 164 4.16 7.45 9.53
C GLY A 164 3.50 6.59 8.45
N ALA A 165 3.03 7.24 7.37
CA ALA A 165 2.48 6.52 6.22
C ALA A 165 3.51 5.58 5.60
N VAL A 166 4.75 6.07 5.41
CA VAL A 166 5.85 5.27 4.87
C VAL A 166 6.17 4.11 5.80
N LEU A 167 6.34 4.37 7.10
CA LEU A 167 6.64 3.34 8.09
C LEU A 167 5.62 2.20 8.06
N TYR A 168 4.33 2.53 8.13
CA TYR A 168 3.26 1.54 8.07
C TYR A 168 3.27 0.74 6.76
N ARG A 169 3.53 1.38 5.63
CA ARG A 169 3.58 0.67 4.36
C ARG A 169 4.74 -0.31 4.30
N LEU A 170 5.90 0.05 4.84
CA LEU A 170 7.06 -0.86 4.86
C LEU A 170 6.88 -2.07 5.77
N THR A 171 6.00 -2.01 6.77
CA THR A 171 5.70 -3.18 7.64
C THR A 171 4.68 -4.12 7.01
N VAL A 172 3.89 -3.65 6.04
CA VAL A 172 2.81 -4.40 5.37
C VAL A 172 3.24 -4.98 4.02
N LEU A 173 4.42 -4.60 3.51
CA LEU A 173 5.04 -5.10 2.27
C LEU A 173 5.87 -6.36 2.50
#